data_AF-A0A956CZ03-F1
#
_entry.id   AF-A0A956CZ03-F1
#
_cell.length_a   1.000
_cell.length_b   1.000
_cell.length_c   1.000
_cell.angle_alpha   90.00
_cell.angle_beta   90.00
_cell.angle_gamma   90.00
#
_symmetry.space_group_name_H-M   'P 1'
#
loop_
_entity.id
_entity.type
_entity.pdbx_description
1 polymer ?
#
loop_
_entity_poly.entity_id
_entity_poly.type
_entity_poly.pdbx_seq_one_letter_code
_entity_poly.pdbx_strand_id
1 'polypeptide(L)'
;MKKTVIAMVALALAGCGDEVRYDETGRTSPEQCEPTAGGEEGTPDELSELMAEVIAPRICERVLGSFVGLPGEETHDGAEGGRDPSVGRWWIRRCEAQVVDGRLNVSFGGPGWTWLDRESMGFRVRQYLRMDAGASFTASLHIGYDARTRVASVWLRPQPGVRATVEPTGLVQAEATGVFSSMLGGLLNLAGESASDRARAQAAEEGSQRLAGQLQTGFTVTYELDTEQLDFMLGQLPRGVTPQRPWSAIGSTWLVNERSGVWPGGIDVLGPVPADAGQITLEAELEEGQGMLIRRVCADAMHSWLDAAWAGHNPPSLNGAVIATLTTPHAPQTVQLTAMECPALLVVTTTDGARTPALARYRVTSQTAREAAPPAVAAPAPPNGAARAVRIQIRSIVIHPQNTAGEAWDLMGGEPDPYVVVTSVREGREVHRTPTLDDVREARFDQWIPTAVPASALPLRVVVYDEDVAGDEVIGAAQIDASVLDGGETDLTLDLRSRGENGGQTGVLRIRVQPQR
;
A
#
# COMPACT_ATOMS: atom_id res chain seq x y z
N MET A 1 -16.44 15.63 2.49
CA MET A 1 -15.81 15.05 3.69
C MET A 1 -14.81 15.99 4.34
N LYS A 2 -13.91 16.67 3.59
CA LYS A 2 -12.99 17.69 4.13
C LYS A 2 -13.69 18.64 5.11
N LYS A 3 -14.78 19.29 4.70
CA LYS A 3 -15.55 20.19 5.58
C LYS A 3 -16.09 19.53 6.85
N THR A 4 -16.50 18.26 6.80
CA THR A 4 -17.14 17.57 7.92
C THR A 4 -16.14 16.93 8.88
N VAL A 5 -15.00 16.45 8.38
CA VAL A 5 -13.88 15.96 9.23
C VAL A 5 -13.18 17.15 9.88
N ILE A 6 -12.94 18.24 9.13
CA ILE A 6 -12.46 19.49 9.71
C ILE A 6 -13.44 20.02 10.75
N ALA A 7 -14.75 19.97 10.50
CA ALA A 7 -15.75 20.35 11.52
C ALA A 7 -15.73 19.44 12.75
N MET A 8 -15.57 18.12 12.61
CA MET A 8 -15.45 17.21 13.77
C MET A 8 -14.17 17.43 14.57
N VAL A 9 -13.03 17.56 13.90
CA VAL A 9 -11.74 17.84 14.54
C VAL A 9 -11.80 19.21 15.21
N ALA A 10 -12.43 20.21 14.57
CA ALA A 10 -12.66 21.51 15.17
C ALA A 10 -13.64 21.45 16.36
N LEU A 11 -14.69 20.62 16.31
CA LEU A 11 -15.64 20.42 17.43
C LEU A 11 -14.99 19.68 18.61
N ALA A 12 -14.10 18.72 18.34
CA ALA A 12 -13.36 17.99 19.36
C ALA A 12 -12.21 18.83 19.98
N LEU A 13 -11.64 19.78 19.22
CA LEU A 13 -10.58 20.68 19.69
C LEU A 13 -11.10 21.99 20.27
N ALA A 14 -12.29 22.46 19.85
CA ALA A 14 -12.94 23.64 20.40
C ALA A 14 -13.94 23.20 21.47
N GLY A 15 -13.45 23.00 22.70
CA GLY A 15 -14.26 22.75 23.90
C GLY A 15 -15.14 23.94 24.30
N CYS A 16 -15.90 24.52 23.37
CA CYS A 16 -16.89 25.57 23.63
C CYS A 16 -18.26 25.04 23.22
N GLY A 17 -18.83 24.19 24.07
CA GLY A 17 -20.25 23.87 24.04
C GLY A 17 -21.04 25.02 24.64
N ASP A 18 -21.44 25.98 23.79
CA ASP A 18 -22.80 26.53 23.74
C ASP A 18 -22.86 27.72 22.76
N GLU A 19 -24.00 27.83 22.10
CA GLU A 19 -24.49 28.85 21.16
C GLU A 19 -23.64 30.14 21.04
N VAL A 20 -22.72 30.21 20.06
CA VAL A 20 -22.10 31.48 19.66
C VAL A 20 -23.18 32.34 18.99
N ARG A 21 -23.82 33.21 19.78
CA ARG A 21 -24.74 34.24 19.25
C ARG A 21 -23.93 35.35 18.60
N TYR A 22 -23.99 35.39 17.27
CA TYR A 22 -23.54 36.55 16.50
C TYR A 22 -24.53 37.68 16.70
N ASP A 23 -24.05 38.88 17.04
CA ASP A 23 -24.90 40.07 16.99
C ASP A 23 -25.24 40.45 15.53
N GLU A 24 -26.23 41.32 15.34
CA GLU A 24 -26.67 41.78 14.01
C GLU A 24 -25.58 42.53 13.21
N THR A 25 -24.41 42.80 13.82
CA THR A 25 -23.27 43.47 13.17
C THR A 25 -22.14 42.52 12.77
N GLY A 26 -22.26 41.22 13.07
CA GLY A 26 -21.25 40.21 12.75
C GLY A 26 -19.94 40.37 13.54
N ARG A 27 -19.96 41.09 14.66
CA ARG A 27 -18.81 41.22 15.56
C ARG A 27 -19.02 40.35 16.79
N THR A 28 -18.06 39.47 17.07
CA THR A 28 -18.03 38.73 18.33
C THR A 28 -17.61 39.67 19.46
N SER A 29 -18.46 39.82 20.48
CA SER A 29 -18.09 40.54 21.70
C SER A 29 -17.07 39.72 22.47
N PRO A 30 -15.85 40.23 22.74
CA PRO A 30 -14.77 39.46 23.35
C PRO A 30 -14.90 39.28 24.88
N GLU A 31 -16.02 39.63 25.51
CA GLU A 31 -16.07 39.81 26.97
C GLU A 31 -16.65 38.66 27.81
N GLN A 32 -17.16 37.56 27.26
CA GLN A 32 -17.71 36.48 28.12
C GLN A 32 -17.45 35.07 27.58
N CYS A 33 -16.18 34.67 27.57
CA CYS A 33 -15.83 33.27 27.82
C CYS A 33 -15.14 33.23 29.19
N GLU A 34 -15.92 33.36 30.28
CA GLU A 34 -15.40 32.85 31.55
C GLU A 34 -15.33 31.33 31.41
N PRO A 35 -14.13 30.72 31.44
CA PRO A 35 -14.05 29.26 31.43
C PRO A 35 -14.82 28.79 32.66
N THR A 36 -15.92 28.08 32.45
CA THR A 36 -16.60 27.34 33.52
C THR A 36 -15.62 26.29 34.01
N ALA A 37 -14.78 26.68 34.97
CA ALA A 37 -13.78 25.85 35.62
C ALA A 37 -14.53 24.79 36.43
N GLY A 38 -14.86 23.66 35.79
CA GLY A 38 -15.63 22.61 36.43
C GLY A 38 -16.13 21.49 35.52
N GLY A 39 -15.97 21.57 34.19
CA GLY A 39 -16.12 20.39 33.35
C GLY A 39 -14.93 19.45 33.58
N GLU A 40 -15.17 18.24 34.09
CA GLU A 40 -14.15 17.19 34.09
C GLU A 40 -13.67 16.99 32.64
N GLU A 41 -12.36 17.06 32.41
CA GLU A 41 -11.79 16.73 31.10
C GLU A 41 -12.18 15.29 30.75
N GLY A 42 -12.83 15.10 29.60
CA GLY A 42 -13.23 13.78 29.14
C GLY A 42 -12.03 12.84 29.06
N THR A 43 -12.19 11.63 29.57
CA THR A 43 -11.17 10.58 29.53
C THR A 43 -10.93 10.12 28.08
N PRO A 44 -9.75 9.54 27.78
CA PRO A 44 -9.50 8.96 26.45
C PRO A 44 -10.53 7.90 26.02
N ASP A 45 -11.13 7.19 26.98
CA ASP A 45 -12.17 6.20 26.72
C ASP A 45 -13.47 6.89 26.30
N GLU A 46 -13.93 7.93 27.00
CA GLU A 46 -15.11 8.71 26.61
C GLU A 46 -14.96 9.35 25.23
N LEU A 47 -13.76 9.83 24.89
CA LEU A 47 -13.48 10.32 23.53
C LEU A 47 -13.58 9.21 22.49
N SER A 48 -13.11 8.00 22.81
CA SER A 48 -13.17 6.84 21.92
C SER A 48 -14.61 6.40 21.66
N GLU A 49 -15.46 6.42 22.70
CA GLU A 49 -16.90 6.13 22.62
C GLU A 49 -17.63 7.17 21.76
N LEU A 50 -17.40 8.46 22.03
CA LEU A 50 -17.95 9.56 21.22
C LEU A 50 -17.57 9.40 19.74
N MET A 51 -16.32 9.06 19.47
CA MET A 51 -15.86 8.86 18.10
C MET A 51 -16.52 7.65 17.43
N ALA A 52 -16.78 6.57 18.16
CA ALA A 52 -17.54 5.43 17.65
C ALA A 52 -18.97 5.84 17.27
N GLU A 53 -19.66 6.61 18.11
CA GLU A 53 -21.01 7.12 17.82
C GLU A 53 -21.05 8.02 16.59
N VAL A 54 -20.01 8.85 16.42
CA VAL A 54 -19.91 9.78 15.30
C VAL A 54 -19.56 9.07 13.98
N ILE A 55 -18.71 8.03 14.03
CA ILE A 55 -18.24 7.31 12.85
C ILE A 55 -19.25 6.25 12.38
N ALA A 56 -19.93 5.54 13.30
CA ALA A 56 -20.84 4.45 12.98
C ALA A 56 -21.86 4.78 11.86
N PRO A 57 -22.61 5.89 11.89
CA PRO A 57 -23.59 6.18 10.84
C PRO A 57 -22.96 6.57 9.50
N ARG A 58 -21.66 6.90 9.45
CA ARG A 58 -20.99 7.46 8.27
C ARG A 58 -20.06 6.50 7.57
N ILE A 59 -19.54 5.50 8.27
CA ILE A 59 -18.54 4.58 7.70
C ILE A 59 -19.13 3.83 6.51
N CYS A 60 -20.37 3.34 6.61
CA CYS A 60 -21.01 2.60 5.51
C CYS A 60 -21.30 3.47 4.29
N GLU A 61 -21.70 4.73 4.45
CA GLU A 61 -21.87 5.67 3.33
C GLU A 61 -20.57 5.89 2.53
N ARG A 62 -19.42 5.67 3.18
CA ARG A 62 -18.10 5.88 2.57
C ARG A 62 -17.53 4.64 1.93
N VAL A 63 -17.73 3.48 2.55
CA VAL A 63 -17.14 2.22 2.07
C VAL A 63 -18.04 1.51 1.06
N LEU A 64 -19.36 1.70 1.08
CA LEU A 64 -20.25 1.05 0.13
C LEU A 64 -19.93 1.50 -1.30
N GLY A 65 -19.77 0.52 -2.19
CA GLY A 65 -19.37 0.73 -3.58
C GLY A 65 -17.87 0.94 -3.79
N SER A 66 -17.06 0.99 -2.72
CA SER A 66 -15.60 1.10 -2.85
C SER A 66 -14.93 -0.23 -3.21
N PHE A 67 -13.75 -0.14 -3.81
CA PHE A 67 -12.91 -1.27 -4.19
C PHE A 67 -11.65 -1.30 -3.31
N VAL A 68 -11.61 -2.20 -2.34
CA VAL A 68 -10.48 -2.37 -1.44
C VAL A 68 -9.41 -3.21 -2.14
N GLY A 69 -8.18 -2.70 -2.23
CA GLY A 69 -7.02 -3.43 -2.74
C GLY A 69 -6.74 -4.67 -1.90
N LEU A 70 -6.63 -5.84 -2.54
CA LEU A 70 -6.19 -7.07 -1.89
C LEU A 70 -4.69 -7.23 -2.14
N PRO A 71 -3.87 -7.35 -1.07
CA PRO A 71 -2.43 -7.43 -1.22
C PRO A 71 -2.00 -8.76 -1.85
N GLY A 72 -0.81 -8.73 -2.46
CA GLY A 72 -0.13 -9.92 -2.97
C GLY A 72 0.40 -10.84 -1.86
N GLU A 73 1.26 -11.76 -2.27
CA GLU A 73 1.91 -12.68 -1.32
C GLU A 73 3.02 -11.98 -0.54
N GLU A 74 3.75 -11.10 -1.21
CA GLU A 74 4.75 -10.22 -0.64
C GLU A 74 4.05 -8.98 -0.07
N THR A 75 4.10 -8.84 1.24
CA THR A 75 3.55 -7.67 1.94
C THR A 75 4.57 -7.08 2.88
N HIS A 76 4.70 -5.77 2.85
CA HIS A 76 5.48 -5.02 3.82
C HIS A 76 4.60 -4.60 5.00
N ASP A 77 5.15 -4.69 6.19
CA ASP A 77 4.51 -4.15 7.39
C ASP A 77 4.66 -2.63 7.50
N GLY A 78 3.76 -2.03 8.28
CA GLY A 78 3.81 -0.61 8.61
C GLY A 78 3.71 0.27 7.37
N ALA A 79 4.33 1.46 7.42
CA ALA A 79 4.12 2.50 6.40
C ALA A 79 4.46 2.06 4.98
N GLU A 80 5.40 1.11 4.82
CA GLU A 80 5.81 0.65 3.49
C GLU A 80 4.77 -0.22 2.79
N GLY A 81 3.84 -0.84 3.53
CA GLY A 81 2.74 -1.62 2.95
C GLY A 81 1.85 -0.80 2.00
N GLY A 82 1.83 0.54 2.14
CA GLY A 82 1.16 1.43 1.20
C GLY A 82 1.77 1.44 -0.22
N ARG A 83 2.95 0.84 -0.43
CA ARG A 83 3.61 0.66 -1.73
C ARG A 83 3.37 -0.72 -2.35
N ASP A 84 2.79 -1.64 -1.59
CA ASP A 84 2.57 -2.99 -2.08
C ASP A 84 1.56 -2.98 -3.24
N PRO A 85 1.78 -3.81 -4.26
CA PRO A 85 0.82 -3.93 -5.32
C PRO A 85 -0.45 -4.62 -4.84
N SER A 86 -1.60 -4.05 -5.20
CA SER A 86 -2.86 -4.79 -5.16
C SER A 86 -2.88 -5.80 -6.31
N VAL A 87 -3.17 -7.06 -6.00
CA VAL A 87 -3.29 -8.15 -6.99
C VAL A 87 -4.74 -8.59 -7.20
N GLY A 88 -5.66 -7.80 -6.65
CA GLY A 88 -7.08 -8.07 -6.59
C GLY A 88 -7.85 -6.94 -5.94
N ARG A 89 -9.18 -7.03 -5.99
CA ARG A 89 -10.09 -6.08 -5.32
C ARG A 89 -11.21 -6.80 -4.60
N TRP A 90 -11.58 -6.27 -3.44
CA TRP A 90 -12.82 -6.58 -2.75
C TRP A 90 -13.79 -5.41 -2.89
N TRP A 91 -14.91 -5.66 -3.57
CA TRP A 91 -15.94 -4.66 -3.81
C TRP A 91 -16.99 -4.70 -2.71
N ILE A 92 -17.01 -3.66 -1.88
CA ILE A 92 -17.87 -3.61 -0.70
C ILE A 92 -19.32 -3.33 -1.11
N ARG A 93 -20.19 -4.33 -1.00
CA ARG A 93 -21.61 -4.26 -1.38
C ARG A 93 -22.55 -4.27 -0.18
N ARG A 94 -22.06 -4.76 0.95
CA ARG A 94 -22.76 -4.84 2.23
C ARG A 94 -21.88 -4.18 3.28
N CYS A 95 -22.48 -3.34 4.10
CA CYS A 95 -21.84 -2.73 5.25
C CYS A 95 -22.90 -2.51 6.32
N GLU A 96 -22.60 -2.94 7.53
CA GLU A 96 -23.37 -2.59 8.72
C GLU A 96 -22.40 -2.09 9.78
N ALA A 97 -22.77 -1.02 10.46
CA ALA A 97 -21.97 -0.44 11.52
C ALA A 97 -22.88 0.05 12.65
N GLN A 98 -22.55 -0.33 13.88
CA GLN A 98 -23.29 0.02 15.07
C GLN A 98 -22.36 0.17 16.26
N VAL A 99 -22.76 0.95 17.26
CA VAL A 99 -22.04 1.05 18.52
C VAL A 99 -22.62 0.06 19.51
N VAL A 100 -21.77 -0.78 20.11
CA VAL A 100 -22.11 -1.75 21.16
C VAL A 100 -21.09 -1.60 22.27
N ASP A 101 -21.55 -1.29 23.48
CA ASP A 101 -20.69 -1.08 24.67
C ASP A 101 -19.54 -0.09 24.39
N GLY A 102 -19.87 1.06 23.80
CA GLY A 102 -18.90 2.11 23.48
C GLY A 102 -17.93 1.78 22.33
N ARG A 103 -18.10 0.63 21.66
CA ARG A 103 -17.19 0.13 20.61
C ARG A 103 -17.90 0.02 19.28
N LEU A 104 -17.15 0.19 18.20
CA LEU A 104 -17.66 0.08 16.86
C LEU A 104 -17.71 -1.39 16.43
N ASN A 105 -18.91 -1.94 16.27
CA ASN A 105 -19.13 -3.25 15.65
C ASN A 105 -19.42 -3.03 14.16
N VAL A 106 -18.59 -3.61 13.31
CA VAL A 106 -18.65 -3.43 11.86
C VAL A 106 -18.73 -4.78 11.17
N SER A 107 -19.58 -4.87 10.15
CA SER A 107 -19.58 -5.96 9.17
C SER A 107 -19.43 -5.40 7.77
N PHE A 108 -18.65 -6.08 6.94
CA PHE A 108 -18.48 -5.77 5.52
C PHE A 108 -18.71 -7.05 4.72
N GLY A 109 -19.20 -6.91 3.48
CA GLY A 109 -19.38 -8.05 2.61
C GLY A 109 -19.47 -7.66 1.14
N GLY A 110 -19.09 -8.58 0.26
CA GLY A 110 -19.27 -8.39 -1.17
C GLY A 110 -18.34 -9.23 -2.04
N PRO A 111 -18.58 -9.20 -3.35
CA PRO A 111 -17.76 -9.91 -4.33
C PRO A 111 -16.34 -9.35 -4.38
N GLY A 112 -15.38 -10.22 -4.70
CA GLY A 112 -14.00 -9.83 -4.92
C GLY A 112 -13.28 -10.79 -5.85
N TRP A 113 -12.11 -10.38 -6.31
CA TRP A 113 -11.22 -11.23 -7.08
C TRP A 113 -9.78 -10.99 -6.66
N THR A 114 -8.97 -12.02 -6.73
CA THR A 114 -7.53 -11.92 -6.49
C THR A 114 -6.79 -12.91 -7.37
N TRP A 115 -5.56 -12.59 -7.76
CA TRP A 115 -4.69 -13.56 -8.40
C TRP A 115 -4.14 -14.55 -7.37
N LEU A 116 -4.21 -15.84 -7.68
CA LEU A 116 -3.64 -16.91 -6.88
C LEU A 116 -2.61 -17.67 -7.74
N ASP A 117 -1.35 -17.71 -7.31
CA ASP A 117 -0.30 -18.58 -7.86
C ASP A 117 0.34 -19.35 -6.70
N ARG A 118 -0.27 -20.48 -6.35
CA ARG A 118 0.13 -21.30 -5.20
C ARG A 118 0.36 -22.73 -5.62
N GLU A 119 1.34 -23.36 -5.02
CA GLU A 119 1.56 -24.79 -5.08
C GLU A 119 1.48 -25.38 -3.67
N SER A 120 0.59 -26.35 -3.47
CA SER A 120 0.35 -26.99 -2.19
C SER A 120 -0.15 -28.43 -2.39
N MET A 121 0.33 -29.36 -1.55
CA MET A 121 -0.11 -30.76 -1.52
C MET A 121 -0.09 -31.48 -2.89
N GLY A 122 0.85 -31.11 -3.76
CA GLY A 122 1.00 -31.69 -5.11
C GLY A 122 0.02 -31.14 -6.15
N PHE A 123 -0.63 -30.01 -5.86
CA PHE A 123 -1.42 -29.24 -6.81
C PHE A 123 -0.89 -27.82 -6.90
N ARG A 124 -0.96 -27.24 -8.10
CA ARG A 124 -0.75 -25.83 -8.35
C ARG A 124 -2.02 -25.19 -8.84
N VAL A 125 -2.34 -24.04 -8.27
CA VAL A 125 -3.44 -23.17 -8.69
C VAL A 125 -2.82 -21.88 -9.18
N ARG A 126 -3.02 -21.58 -10.47
CA ARG A 126 -2.50 -20.37 -11.11
C ARG A 126 -3.60 -19.67 -11.92
N GLN A 127 -4.46 -18.93 -11.25
CA GLN A 127 -5.61 -18.28 -11.88
C GLN A 127 -6.15 -17.11 -11.05
N TYR A 128 -7.04 -16.32 -11.64
CA TYR A 128 -7.89 -15.41 -10.87
C TYR A 128 -8.94 -16.19 -10.08
N LEU A 129 -8.88 -16.08 -8.77
CA LEU A 129 -9.91 -16.55 -7.87
C LEU A 129 -10.98 -15.47 -7.75
N ARG A 130 -12.20 -15.76 -8.20
CA ARG A 130 -13.38 -14.96 -7.85
C ARG A 130 -13.92 -15.47 -6.51
N MET A 131 -14.45 -14.57 -5.69
CA MET A 131 -14.96 -14.91 -4.36
C MET A 131 -16.10 -13.98 -3.95
N ASP A 132 -16.91 -14.41 -2.98
CA ASP A 132 -17.66 -13.53 -2.08
C ASP A 132 -16.90 -13.53 -0.75
N ALA A 133 -16.59 -12.34 -0.25
CA ALA A 133 -15.87 -12.18 0.99
C ALA A 133 -16.73 -11.40 1.98
N GLY A 134 -16.66 -11.81 3.25
CA GLY A 134 -17.34 -11.18 4.37
C GLY A 134 -16.40 -11.06 5.55
N ALA A 135 -16.55 -10.00 6.33
CA ALA A 135 -15.85 -9.84 7.59
C ALA A 135 -16.73 -9.15 8.63
N SER A 136 -16.55 -9.51 9.89
CA SER A 136 -17.22 -8.87 11.03
C SER A 136 -16.29 -8.81 12.23
N PHE A 137 -16.27 -7.66 12.91
CA PHE A 137 -15.44 -7.44 14.08
C PHE A 137 -15.94 -6.28 14.93
N THR A 138 -15.61 -6.33 16.22
CA THR A 138 -15.76 -5.20 17.14
C THR A 138 -14.41 -4.51 17.28
N ALA A 139 -14.38 -3.19 17.22
CA ALA A 139 -13.16 -2.40 17.29
C ALA A 139 -13.30 -1.18 18.20
N SER A 140 -12.18 -0.80 18.80
CA SER A 140 -12.02 0.49 19.49
C SER A 140 -11.42 1.52 18.54
N LEU A 141 -11.87 2.76 18.65
CA LEU A 141 -11.38 3.89 17.86
C LEU A 141 -10.46 4.74 18.73
N HIS A 142 -9.25 5.00 18.26
CA HIS A 142 -8.29 5.84 18.96
C HIS A 142 -7.89 6.99 18.04
N ILE A 143 -7.69 8.18 18.60
CA ILE A 143 -7.24 9.35 17.85
C ILE A 143 -5.93 9.87 18.44
N GLY A 144 -5.04 10.32 17.55
CA GLY A 144 -3.81 10.99 17.94
C GLY A 144 -3.47 12.07 16.95
N TYR A 145 -2.75 13.07 17.43
CA TYR A 145 -2.22 14.15 16.61
C TYR A 145 -0.75 14.36 16.97
N ASP A 146 0.14 14.38 15.97
CA ASP A 146 1.52 14.84 16.13
C ASP A 146 1.64 16.27 15.63
N ALA A 147 1.90 17.21 16.55
CA ALA A 147 2.02 18.62 16.22
C ALA A 147 3.26 18.96 15.37
N ARG A 148 4.30 18.11 15.37
CA ARG A 148 5.54 18.33 14.63
C ARG A 148 5.38 17.97 13.16
N THR A 149 4.73 16.84 12.89
CA THR A 149 4.44 16.41 11.51
C THR A 149 3.08 16.91 11.02
N ARG A 150 2.27 17.49 11.91
CA ARG A 150 0.92 18.00 11.63
C ARG A 150 0.02 16.93 11.00
N VAL A 151 0.15 15.69 11.47
CA VAL A 151 -0.65 14.54 11.05
C VAL A 151 -1.59 14.14 12.17
N ALA A 152 -2.89 14.09 11.86
CA ALA A 152 -3.90 13.45 12.69
C ALA A 152 -4.05 11.98 12.24
N SER A 153 -4.11 11.06 13.18
CA SER A 153 -4.24 9.63 12.95
C SER A 153 -5.47 9.11 13.70
N VAL A 154 -6.28 8.30 13.03
CA VAL A 154 -7.37 7.54 13.62
C VAL A 154 -7.03 6.06 13.45
N TRP A 155 -6.95 5.33 14.57
CA TRP A 155 -6.71 3.90 14.58
C TRP A 155 -7.99 3.17 14.89
N LEU A 156 -8.35 2.23 14.03
CA LEU A 156 -9.38 1.24 14.32
C LEU A 156 -8.67 -0.04 14.77
N ARG A 157 -8.84 -0.40 16.04
CA ARG A 157 -8.20 -1.57 16.67
C ARG A 157 -9.23 -2.66 16.96
N PRO A 158 -9.32 -3.69 16.12
CA PRO A 158 -10.20 -4.82 16.34
C PRO A 158 -9.85 -5.56 17.62
N GLN A 159 -10.88 -5.97 18.34
CA GLN A 159 -10.74 -6.90 19.45
C GLN A 159 -10.37 -8.29 18.92
N PRO A 160 -9.81 -9.17 19.77
CA PRO A 160 -9.63 -10.57 19.40
C PRO A 160 -10.95 -11.20 18.94
N GLY A 161 -10.87 -12.05 17.91
CA GLY A 161 -12.03 -12.76 17.38
C GLY A 161 -12.67 -12.12 16.15
N VAL A 162 -11.87 -11.42 15.34
CA VAL A 162 -12.27 -11.05 13.98
C VAL A 162 -12.73 -12.30 13.22
N ARG A 163 -13.92 -12.25 12.65
CA ARG A 163 -14.45 -13.32 11.80
C ARG A 163 -14.41 -12.86 10.36
N ALA A 164 -13.79 -13.66 9.50
CA ALA A 164 -13.84 -13.45 8.06
C ALA A 164 -14.21 -14.75 7.37
N THR A 165 -14.87 -14.62 6.22
CA THR A 165 -15.29 -15.71 5.36
C THR A 165 -14.93 -15.35 3.93
N VAL A 166 -14.29 -16.27 3.22
CA VAL A 166 -14.00 -16.17 1.79
C VAL A 166 -14.59 -17.41 1.14
N GLU A 167 -15.51 -17.20 0.20
CA GLU A 167 -16.16 -18.26 -0.55
C GLU A 167 -15.81 -18.12 -2.03
N PRO A 168 -14.91 -18.98 -2.57
CA PRO A 168 -14.61 -18.97 -3.99
C PRO A 168 -15.85 -19.20 -4.84
N THR A 169 -16.04 -18.36 -5.85
CA THR A 169 -17.12 -18.48 -6.84
C THR A 169 -16.56 -18.99 -8.17
N GLY A 170 -17.22 -19.98 -8.75
CA GLY A 170 -16.80 -20.60 -10.02
C GLY A 170 -15.91 -21.85 -9.87
N LEU A 171 -15.25 -22.22 -10.97
CA LEU A 171 -14.37 -23.39 -11.04
C LEU A 171 -12.95 -23.00 -10.65
N VAL A 172 -12.38 -23.70 -9.66
CA VAL A 172 -10.96 -23.61 -9.32
C VAL A 172 -10.25 -24.69 -10.13
N GLN A 173 -9.54 -24.28 -11.18
CA GLN A 173 -8.64 -25.18 -11.93
C GLN A 173 -7.38 -25.42 -11.10
N ALA A 174 -7.17 -26.66 -10.69
CA ALA A 174 -5.96 -27.11 -10.00
C ALA A 174 -5.22 -28.07 -10.94
N GLU A 175 -3.96 -27.75 -11.21
CA GLU A 175 -3.05 -28.61 -11.97
C GLU A 175 -2.29 -29.50 -11.01
N ALA A 176 -2.16 -30.80 -11.29
CA ALA A 176 -1.35 -31.67 -10.44
C ALA A 176 0.15 -31.48 -10.76
N THR A 177 0.98 -31.19 -9.76
CA THR A 177 2.41 -30.85 -9.96
C THR A 177 3.41 -31.96 -9.60
N GLY A 178 2.97 -33.20 -9.39
CA GLY A 178 3.91 -34.27 -9.04
C GLY A 178 3.46 -35.70 -9.36
N VAL A 179 4.43 -36.63 -9.29
CA VAL A 179 4.26 -38.08 -9.55
C VAL A 179 3.26 -38.72 -8.57
N PHE A 180 3.09 -38.13 -7.37
CA PHE A 180 2.10 -38.57 -6.38
C PHE A 180 0.64 -38.41 -6.82
N SER A 181 0.36 -37.55 -7.80
CA SER A 181 -1.01 -37.40 -8.36
C SER A 181 -1.50 -38.68 -9.05
N SER A 182 -0.59 -39.45 -9.66
CA SER A 182 -0.90 -40.73 -10.29
C SER A 182 -1.22 -41.84 -9.27
N MET A 183 -0.65 -41.76 -8.06
CA MET A 183 -0.87 -42.74 -7.00
C MET A 183 -2.13 -42.40 -6.17
N LEU A 184 -2.39 -41.11 -5.95
CA LEU A 184 -3.58 -40.62 -5.27
C LEU A 184 -4.86 -40.77 -6.12
N GLY A 185 -4.76 -40.73 -7.45
CA GLY A 185 -5.90 -41.00 -8.34
C GLY A 185 -6.52 -42.41 -8.19
N GLY A 186 -5.76 -43.40 -7.70
CA GLY A 186 -6.24 -44.77 -7.53
C GLY A 186 -6.97 -45.05 -6.21
N LEU A 187 -6.66 -44.31 -5.14
CA LEU A 187 -7.26 -44.50 -3.81
C LEU A 187 -8.36 -43.47 -3.48
N LEU A 188 -8.40 -42.33 -4.16
CA LEU A 188 -9.29 -41.21 -3.81
C LEU A 188 -10.72 -41.29 -4.39
N ASN A 189 -11.02 -42.25 -5.26
CA ASN A 189 -12.41 -42.48 -5.72
C ASN A 189 -13.34 -43.01 -4.61
N LEU A 190 -12.82 -43.31 -3.41
CA LEU A 190 -13.60 -43.86 -2.30
C LEU A 190 -14.28 -42.79 -1.42
N ALA A 191 -13.90 -41.51 -1.50
CA ALA A 191 -14.47 -40.43 -0.70
C ALA A 191 -15.34 -39.43 -1.49
N GLY A 192 -15.41 -39.54 -2.82
CA GLY A 192 -16.32 -38.75 -3.66
C GLY A 192 -15.95 -37.27 -3.89
N GLU A 193 -14.97 -36.71 -3.17
CA GLU A 193 -14.54 -35.32 -3.33
C GLU A 193 -13.45 -35.15 -4.39
N SER A 194 -13.75 -34.34 -5.43
CA SER A 194 -12.82 -34.03 -6.51
C SER A 194 -11.64 -33.18 -6.03
N ALA A 195 -10.52 -33.19 -6.76
CA ALA A 195 -9.38 -32.32 -6.47
C ALA A 195 -9.77 -30.83 -6.49
N SER A 196 -10.70 -30.45 -7.37
CA SER A 196 -11.24 -29.09 -7.44
C SER A 196 -12.05 -28.71 -6.20
N ASP A 197 -12.81 -29.63 -5.60
CA ASP A 197 -13.58 -29.33 -4.38
C ASP A 197 -12.65 -29.14 -3.18
N ARG A 198 -11.59 -29.94 -3.07
CA ARG A 198 -10.54 -29.76 -2.06
C ARG A 198 -9.77 -28.45 -2.26
N ALA A 199 -9.34 -28.15 -3.48
CA ALA A 199 -8.67 -26.89 -3.77
C ALA A 199 -9.57 -25.68 -3.45
N ARG A 200 -10.88 -25.79 -3.71
CA ARG A 200 -11.86 -24.76 -3.34
C ARG A 200 -11.99 -24.60 -1.82
N ALA A 201 -12.15 -25.71 -1.09
CA ALA A 201 -12.27 -25.69 0.37
C ALA A 201 -11.00 -25.12 1.03
N GLN A 202 -9.82 -25.52 0.55
CA GLN A 202 -8.55 -25.00 1.01
C GLN A 202 -8.41 -23.50 0.71
N ALA A 203 -8.71 -23.06 -0.51
CA ALA A 203 -8.66 -21.62 -0.85
C ALA A 203 -9.65 -20.79 -0.02
N ALA A 204 -10.83 -21.35 0.30
CA ALA A 204 -11.81 -20.71 1.17
C ALA A 204 -11.28 -20.56 2.60
N GLU A 205 -10.72 -21.62 3.17
CA GLU A 205 -10.18 -21.64 4.53
C GLU A 205 -8.97 -20.69 4.65
N GLU A 206 -7.97 -20.84 3.78
CA GLU A 206 -6.77 -19.99 3.78
C GLU A 206 -7.12 -18.53 3.51
N GLY A 207 -8.02 -18.26 2.55
CA GLY A 207 -8.49 -16.91 2.25
C GLY A 207 -9.19 -16.28 3.46
N SER A 208 -10.03 -17.04 4.16
CA SER A 208 -10.72 -16.61 5.37
C SER A 208 -9.74 -16.30 6.50
N GLN A 209 -8.78 -17.19 6.75
CA GLN A 209 -7.74 -17.01 7.77
C GLN A 209 -6.86 -15.80 7.47
N ARG A 210 -6.42 -15.63 6.21
CA ARG A 210 -5.61 -14.50 5.77
C ARG A 210 -6.36 -13.18 5.92
N LEU A 211 -7.61 -13.12 5.47
CA LEU A 211 -8.45 -11.92 5.61
C LEU A 211 -8.68 -11.59 7.08
N ALA A 212 -9.00 -12.57 7.92
CA ALA A 212 -9.16 -12.37 9.36
C ALA A 212 -7.86 -11.86 10.00
N GLY A 213 -6.71 -12.46 9.67
CA GLY A 213 -5.40 -12.06 10.17
C GLY A 213 -5.04 -10.63 9.78
N GLN A 214 -5.24 -10.25 8.52
CA GLN A 214 -5.00 -8.89 8.04
C GLN A 214 -5.90 -7.88 8.76
N LEU A 215 -7.19 -8.17 8.87
CA LEU A 215 -8.12 -7.29 9.57
C LEU A 215 -7.78 -7.18 11.06
N GLN A 216 -7.31 -8.26 11.70
CA GLN A 216 -6.91 -8.26 13.11
C GLN A 216 -5.76 -7.28 13.41
N THR A 217 -4.92 -6.95 12.42
CA THR A 217 -3.87 -5.91 12.56
C THR A 217 -4.46 -4.50 12.77
N GLY A 218 -5.71 -4.31 12.37
CA GLY A 218 -6.44 -3.05 12.45
C GLY A 218 -6.26 -2.18 11.23
N PHE A 219 -6.57 -0.89 11.39
CA PHE A 219 -6.53 0.08 10.31
C PHE A 219 -6.02 1.41 10.82
N THR A 220 -5.36 2.16 9.95
CA THR A 220 -5.00 3.56 10.20
C THR A 220 -5.56 4.45 9.11
N VAL A 221 -6.30 5.47 9.52
CA VAL A 221 -6.63 6.63 8.68
C VAL A 221 -5.74 7.78 9.13
N THR A 222 -5.08 8.44 8.19
CA THR A 222 -4.26 9.62 8.47
C THR A 222 -4.81 10.83 7.71
N TYR A 223 -4.73 11.99 8.34
CA TYR A 223 -5.04 13.28 7.74
C TYR A 223 -3.87 14.22 7.97
N GLU A 224 -3.15 14.54 6.89
CA GLU A 224 -2.04 15.48 6.90
C GLU A 224 -2.58 16.90 6.72
N LEU A 225 -2.42 17.76 7.74
CA LEU A 225 -3.05 19.09 7.73
C LEU A 225 -2.41 20.05 6.71
N ASP A 226 -1.14 19.85 6.38
CA ASP A 226 -0.41 20.76 5.49
C ASP A 226 -0.78 20.56 4.03
N THR A 227 -1.06 19.33 3.63
CA THR A 227 -1.50 18.99 2.28
C THR A 227 -3.01 18.80 2.20
N GLU A 228 -3.72 18.71 3.33
CA GLU A 228 -5.09 18.21 3.42
C GLU A 228 -5.29 16.81 2.83
N GLN A 229 -4.23 15.99 2.78
CA GLN A 229 -4.30 14.62 2.29
C GLN A 229 -4.95 13.72 3.34
N LEU A 230 -6.00 13.02 2.93
CA LEU A 230 -6.53 11.90 3.69
C LEU A 230 -5.98 10.61 3.10
N ASP A 231 -5.46 9.74 3.95
CA ASP A 231 -4.91 8.45 3.54
C ASP A 231 -5.39 7.32 4.46
N PHE A 232 -5.44 6.10 3.94
CA PHE A 232 -5.90 4.89 4.62
C PHE A 232 -4.96 3.71 4.34
N MET A 233 -4.69 2.91 5.37
CA MET A 233 -3.90 1.69 5.27
C MET A 233 -4.43 0.61 6.22
N LEU A 234 -4.29 -0.65 5.81
CA LEU A 234 -4.42 -1.81 6.70
C LEU A 234 -3.22 -1.86 7.64
N GLY A 235 -3.46 -2.19 8.91
CA GLY A 235 -2.44 -2.17 9.97
C GLY A 235 -2.37 -0.85 10.72
N GLN A 236 -1.63 -0.88 11.84
CA GLN A 236 -1.42 0.28 12.71
C GLN A 236 -0.11 0.99 12.34
N LEU A 237 -0.20 2.31 12.13
CA LEU A 237 0.97 3.17 12.00
C LEU A 237 1.27 3.89 13.31
N PRO A 238 2.54 4.19 13.62
CA PRO A 238 2.86 5.09 14.71
C PRO A 238 2.21 6.47 14.53
N ARG A 239 2.01 7.17 15.65
CA ARG A 239 1.52 8.56 15.63
C ARG A 239 2.44 9.43 14.78
N GLY A 240 1.83 10.25 13.91
CA GLY A 240 2.58 11.19 13.07
C GLY A 240 3.17 10.57 11.80
N VAL A 241 3.00 9.27 11.57
CA VAL A 241 3.50 8.54 10.39
C VAL A 241 2.35 8.32 9.41
N THR A 242 2.58 8.63 8.13
CA THR A 242 1.66 8.37 7.03
C THR A 242 2.07 7.12 6.25
N PRO A 243 1.12 6.46 5.54
CA PRO A 243 1.48 5.42 4.59
C PRO A 243 2.47 5.96 3.54
N GLN A 244 3.47 5.16 3.18
CA GLN A 244 4.30 5.44 2.02
C GLN A 244 3.53 5.01 0.78
N ARG A 245 3.50 5.88 -0.23
CA ARG A 245 2.81 5.60 -1.50
C ARG A 245 3.79 5.43 -2.66
N PRO A 246 3.37 4.80 -3.77
CA PRO A 246 4.23 4.57 -4.93
C PRO A 246 4.77 5.86 -5.55
N TRP A 247 3.99 6.94 -5.50
CA TRP A 247 4.41 8.28 -5.87
C TRP A 247 4.61 9.16 -4.64
N SER A 248 5.68 9.95 -4.63
CA SER A 248 5.94 10.92 -3.56
C SER A 248 4.85 12.02 -3.53
N ALA A 249 4.43 12.39 -2.32
CA ALA A 249 3.33 13.33 -2.08
C ALA A 249 3.76 14.81 -2.16
N ILE A 250 4.64 15.17 -3.10
CA ILE A 250 5.18 16.54 -3.15
C ILE A 250 4.13 17.50 -3.72
N GLY A 251 3.54 18.32 -2.85
CA GLY A 251 2.85 19.57 -3.20
C GLY A 251 1.45 19.44 -3.81
N SER A 252 0.82 18.26 -3.78
CA SER A 252 -0.57 18.12 -4.25
C SER A 252 -1.31 16.98 -3.56
N THR A 253 -2.61 17.19 -3.30
CA THR A 253 -3.50 16.10 -2.87
C THR A 253 -3.76 15.15 -4.02
N TRP A 254 -3.79 13.86 -3.70
CA TRP A 254 -4.15 12.81 -4.63
C TRP A 254 -5.44 12.12 -4.18
N LEU A 255 -6.19 11.66 -5.17
CA LEU A 255 -7.41 10.87 -5.03
C LEU A 255 -7.12 9.37 -5.08
N VAL A 256 -6.10 8.99 -5.87
CA VAL A 256 -5.58 7.62 -5.98
C VAL A 256 -4.05 7.73 -6.01
N ASN A 257 -3.35 6.90 -5.25
CA ASN A 257 -1.90 6.76 -5.30
C ASN A 257 -1.55 5.32 -4.94
N GLU A 258 -1.69 4.43 -5.91
CA GLU A 258 -1.70 2.98 -5.73
C GLU A 258 -0.80 2.29 -6.75
N ARG A 259 -0.50 1.02 -6.47
CA ARG A 259 0.24 0.12 -7.34
C ARG A 259 -0.60 -1.13 -7.55
N SER A 260 -0.57 -1.69 -8.77
CA SER A 260 -1.38 -2.85 -9.11
C SER A 260 -0.61 -3.85 -9.95
N GLY A 261 -0.73 -5.13 -9.61
CA GLY A 261 -0.33 -6.26 -10.43
C GLY A 261 -1.54 -6.83 -11.17
N VAL A 262 -1.48 -6.89 -12.50
CA VAL A 262 -2.56 -7.41 -13.34
C VAL A 262 -2.01 -8.49 -14.27
N TRP A 263 -2.49 -9.71 -14.10
CA TRP A 263 -2.25 -10.87 -14.96
C TRP A 263 -3.16 -10.86 -16.19
N PRO A 264 -2.72 -11.51 -17.30
CA PRO A 264 -3.50 -11.61 -18.53
C PRO A 264 -4.95 -12.05 -18.30
N GLY A 265 -5.89 -11.33 -18.92
CA GLY A 265 -7.32 -11.58 -18.82
C GLY A 265 -7.98 -11.09 -17.52
N GLY A 266 -7.20 -10.54 -16.60
CA GLY A 266 -7.74 -9.90 -15.40
C GLY A 266 -8.01 -8.42 -15.55
N ILE A 267 -8.55 -7.86 -14.48
CA ILE A 267 -8.87 -6.44 -14.36
C ILE A 267 -8.42 -5.93 -13.00
N ASP A 268 -8.07 -4.66 -12.92
CA ASP A 268 -8.03 -3.90 -11.68
C ASP A 268 -8.94 -2.67 -11.78
N VAL A 269 -9.41 -2.17 -10.63
CA VAL A 269 -10.35 -1.04 -10.55
C VAL A 269 -9.86 -0.04 -9.52
N LEU A 270 -9.62 1.20 -9.96
CA LEU A 270 -9.16 2.31 -9.12
C LEU A 270 -10.25 3.37 -9.00
N GLY A 271 -10.29 4.04 -7.85
CA GLY A 271 -11.21 5.15 -7.56
C GLY A 271 -12.25 4.82 -6.48
N PRO A 272 -13.38 5.55 -6.43
CA PRO A 272 -13.89 6.46 -7.47
C PRO A 272 -13.21 7.83 -7.53
N VAL A 273 -13.13 8.38 -8.75
CA VAL A 273 -12.81 9.78 -9.03
C VAL A 273 -14.13 10.57 -9.06
N PRO A 274 -14.36 11.53 -8.14
CA PRO A 274 -15.60 12.30 -8.09
C PRO A 274 -15.84 13.10 -9.39
N ALA A 275 -17.10 13.23 -9.78
CA ALA A 275 -17.51 14.02 -10.95
C ALA A 275 -17.13 15.51 -10.83
N ASP A 276 -17.16 16.02 -9.60
CA ASP A 276 -16.94 17.41 -9.23
C ASP A 276 -15.49 17.70 -8.80
N ALA A 277 -14.56 16.77 -9.02
CA ALA A 277 -13.17 16.91 -8.58
C ALA A 277 -12.36 17.98 -9.36
N GLY A 278 -12.97 18.71 -10.28
CA GLY A 278 -12.32 19.74 -11.08
C GLY A 278 -11.43 19.15 -12.18
N GLN A 279 -10.29 19.79 -12.45
CA GLN A 279 -9.34 19.28 -13.42
C GLN A 279 -8.58 18.11 -12.80
N ILE A 280 -8.67 16.95 -13.44
CA ILE A 280 -8.03 15.72 -12.97
C ILE A 280 -6.84 15.40 -13.86
N THR A 281 -5.71 15.07 -13.23
CA THR A 281 -4.53 14.53 -13.90
C THR A 281 -4.32 13.09 -13.46
N LEU A 282 -4.14 12.19 -14.42
CA LEU A 282 -3.63 10.83 -14.19
C LEU A 282 -2.15 10.79 -14.55
N GLU A 283 -1.33 10.36 -13.62
CA GLU A 283 0.03 9.91 -13.88
C GLU A 283 0.07 8.39 -13.73
N ALA A 284 0.59 7.69 -14.72
CA ALA A 284 0.66 6.24 -14.72
C ALA A 284 1.97 5.77 -15.33
N GLU A 285 2.55 4.73 -14.75
CA GLU A 285 3.81 4.16 -15.21
C GLU A 285 3.74 2.64 -15.16
N LEU A 286 4.08 2.01 -16.29
CA LEU A 286 4.32 0.58 -16.33
C LEU A 286 5.70 0.34 -15.71
N GLU A 287 5.76 -0.43 -14.64
CA GLU A 287 7.03 -0.82 -14.00
C GLU A 287 7.53 -2.12 -14.63
N GLU A 288 6.64 -3.08 -14.86
CA GLU A 288 6.99 -4.39 -15.42
C GLU A 288 5.90 -4.93 -16.36
N GLY A 289 6.28 -5.86 -17.24
CA GLY A 289 5.36 -6.56 -18.14
C GLY A 289 5.25 -6.01 -19.56
N GLN A 290 4.35 -6.58 -20.35
CA GLN A 290 4.22 -6.30 -21.79
C GLN A 290 3.37 -5.09 -22.13
N GLY A 291 2.48 -4.69 -21.22
CA GLY A 291 1.69 -3.49 -21.37
C GLY A 291 0.39 -3.50 -20.57
N MET A 292 -0.12 -2.31 -20.31
CA MET A 292 -1.41 -2.08 -19.67
C MET A 292 -2.25 -1.07 -20.45
N LEU A 293 -3.55 -1.24 -20.34
CA LEU A 293 -4.55 -0.35 -20.89
C LEU A 293 -5.41 0.20 -19.74
N ILE A 294 -5.57 1.52 -19.69
CA ILE A 294 -6.38 2.20 -18.68
C ILE A 294 -7.61 2.80 -19.36
N ARG A 295 -8.79 2.40 -18.91
CA ARG A 295 -10.07 2.95 -19.33
C ARG A 295 -10.68 3.76 -18.22
N ARG A 296 -11.44 4.78 -18.60
CA ARG A 296 -12.32 5.49 -17.68
C ARG A 296 -13.77 5.13 -17.95
N VAL A 297 -14.50 4.78 -16.89
CA VAL A 297 -15.88 4.28 -16.94
C VAL A 297 -16.71 4.93 -15.84
N CYS A 298 -17.98 5.22 -16.08
CA CYS A 298 -18.89 5.61 -14.99
C CYS A 298 -19.03 4.48 -13.96
N ALA A 299 -19.05 4.82 -12.67
CA ALA A 299 -19.17 3.84 -11.60
C ALA A 299 -20.39 2.92 -11.78
N ASP A 300 -21.58 3.46 -12.07
CA ASP A 300 -22.80 2.67 -12.25
C ASP A 300 -22.73 1.69 -13.42
N ALA A 301 -22.07 2.08 -14.52
CA ALA A 301 -21.86 1.20 -15.67
C ALA A 301 -20.91 0.04 -15.31
N MET A 302 -19.84 0.34 -14.57
CA MET A 302 -18.91 -0.69 -14.09
C MET A 302 -19.59 -1.62 -13.07
N HIS A 303 -20.38 -1.08 -12.15
CA HIS A 303 -21.13 -1.86 -11.18
C HIS A 303 -22.11 -2.82 -11.87
N SER A 304 -22.88 -2.31 -12.85
CA SER A 304 -23.80 -3.14 -13.62
C SER A 304 -23.07 -4.24 -14.41
N TRP A 305 -21.90 -3.93 -14.95
CA TRP A 305 -21.06 -4.90 -15.66
C TRP A 305 -20.55 -6.00 -14.72
N LEU A 306 -20.05 -5.63 -13.54
CA LEU A 306 -19.59 -6.57 -12.52
C LEU A 306 -20.74 -7.46 -12.01
N ASP A 307 -21.90 -6.88 -11.71
CA ASP A 307 -23.07 -7.64 -11.25
C ASP A 307 -23.47 -8.70 -12.30
N ALA A 308 -23.48 -8.35 -13.59
CA ALA A 308 -23.73 -9.31 -14.66
C ALA A 308 -22.63 -10.39 -14.76
N ALA A 309 -21.35 -10.01 -14.64
CA ALA A 309 -20.23 -10.94 -14.66
C ALA A 309 -20.26 -11.95 -13.50
N TRP A 310 -20.65 -11.50 -12.29
CA TRP A 310 -20.77 -12.35 -11.11
C TRP A 310 -21.97 -13.27 -11.15
N ALA A 311 -23.07 -12.84 -11.78
CA ALA A 311 -24.23 -13.68 -12.04
C ALA A 311 -23.96 -14.76 -13.12
N GLY A 312 -22.74 -14.85 -13.66
CA GLY A 312 -22.38 -15.81 -14.70
C GLY A 312 -22.91 -15.46 -16.09
N HIS A 313 -23.42 -14.25 -16.28
CA HIS A 313 -23.76 -13.75 -17.60
C HIS A 313 -22.49 -13.35 -18.36
N ASN A 314 -22.58 -13.27 -19.68
CA ASN A 314 -21.56 -12.64 -20.52
C ASN A 314 -21.94 -11.16 -20.67
N PRO A 315 -21.47 -10.25 -19.79
CA PRO A 315 -21.78 -8.84 -19.95
C PRO A 315 -21.21 -8.35 -21.29
N PRO A 316 -21.81 -7.31 -21.91
CA PRO A 316 -21.23 -6.66 -23.07
C PRO A 316 -19.82 -6.15 -22.74
N SER A 317 -19.01 -5.88 -23.77
CA SER A 317 -17.72 -5.23 -23.59
C SER A 317 -17.89 -3.94 -22.78
N LEU A 318 -17.02 -3.75 -21.78
CA LEU A 318 -17.07 -2.57 -20.92
C LEU A 318 -16.80 -1.32 -21.75
N ASN A 319 -17.86 -0.53 -21.98
CA ASN A 319 -17.79 0.69 -22.77
C ASN A 319 -17.14 1.80 -21.92
N GLY A 320 -15.89 2.13 -22.23
CA GLY A 320 -15.13 3.19 -21.59
C GLY A 320 -14.07 3.77 -22.51
N ALA A 321 -13.79 5.06 -22.38
CA ALA A 321 -12.74 5.71 -23.13
C ALA A 321 -11.37 5.18 -22.68
N VAL A 322 -10.54 4.73 -23.62
CA VAL A 322 -9.12 4.45 -23.34
C VAL A 322 -8.46 5.79 -23.09
N ILE A 323 -7.91 5.99 -21.90
CA ILE A 323 -7.25 7.24 -21.51
C ILE A 323 -5.72 7.10 -21.50
N ALA A 324 -5.20 5.89 -21.34
CA ALA A 324 -3.77 5.62 -21.43
C ALA A 324 -3.51 4.19 -21.93
N THR A 325 -2.41 4.03 -22.65
CA THR A 325 -1.86 2.73 -23.02
C THR A 325 -0.37 2.75 -22.67
N LEU A 326 0.01 1.97 -21.68
CA LEU A 326 1.38 1.88 -21.18
C LEU A 326 2.05 0.67 -21.84
N THR A 327 3.01 0.89 -22.72
CA THR A 327 3.73 -0.19 -23.45
C THR A 327 5.24 -0.17 -23.25
N THR A 328 5.76 0.87 -22.60
CA THR A 328 7.19 1.05 -22.34
C THR A 328 7.39 1.10 -20.82
N PRO A 329 8.07 0.10 -20.23
CA PRO A 329 8.41 0.11 -18.82
C PRO A 329 9.24 1.35 -18.46
N HIS A 330 9.01 1.87 -17.26
CA HIS A 330 9.69 3.04 -16.69
C HIS A 330 9.55 4.35 -17.48
N ALA A 331 8.52 4.45 -18.32
CA ALA A 331 8.17 5.66 -19.04
C ALA A 331 6.84 6.22 -18.49
N PRO A 332 6.87 7.09 -17.47
CA PRO A 332 5.65 7.64 -16.90
C PRO A 332 4.88 8.45 -17.95
N GLN A 333 3.57 8.28 -17.99
CA GLN A 333 2.63 9.03 -18.81
C GLN A 333 1.78 9.93 -17.94
N THR A 334 1.58 11.17 -18.38
CA THR A 334 0.68 12.14 -17.73
C THR A 334 -0.48 12.44 -18.68
N VAL A 335 -1.71 12.21 -18.21
CA VAL A 335 -2.94 12.37 -18.99
C VAL A 335 -3.88 13.32 -18.24
N GLN A 336 -4.32 14.38 -18.93
CA GLN A 336 -5.39 15.23 -18.44
C GLN A 336 -6.73 14.55 -18.71
N LEU A 337 -7.53 14.33 -17.65
CA LEU A 337 -8.82 13.67 -17.79
C LEU A 337 -9.92 14.73 -17.92
N THR A 338 -10.68 14.68 -19.01
CA THR A 338 -11.87 15.52 -19.22
C THR A 338 -12.91 15.28 -18.12
N ALA A 339 -13.57 16.31 -17.60
CA ALA A 339 -14.64 16.11 -16.61
C ALA A 339 -15.73 15.12 -17.13
N MET A 340 -16.31 14.34 -16.21
CA MET A 340 -17.43 13.44 -16.51
C MET A 340 -18.63 13.82 -15.63
N GLU A 341 -19.84 13.57 -16.12
CA GLU A 341 -21.09 13.85 -15.40
C GLU A 341 -21.42 12.81 -14.31
N CYS A 342 -20.53 11.82 -14.09
CA CYS A 342 -20.69 10.72 -13.16
C CYS A 342 -19.38 10.51 -12.37
N PRO A 343 -19.43 9.97 -11.14
CA PRO A 343 -18.25 9.40 -10.51
C PRO A 343 -17.64 8.35 -11.44
N ALA A 344 -16.33 8.45 -11.66
CA ALA A 344 -15.64 7.60 -12.61
C ALA A 344 -14.71 6.61 -11.89
N LEU A 345 -14.61 5.41 -12.43
CA LEU A 345 -13.61 4.40 -12.07
C LEU A 345 -12.57 4.32 -13.18
N LEU A 346 -11.33 4.04 -12.82
CA LEU A 346 -10.28 3.67 -13.78
C LEU A 346 -10.20 2.15 -13.80
N VAL A 347 -10.45 1.56 -14.96
CA VAL A 347 -10.37 0.12 -15.16
C VAL A 347 -9.08 -0.18 -15.89
N VAL A 348 -8.23 -0.96 -15.24
CA VAL A 348 -6.91 -1.33 -15.73
C VAL A 348 -6.97 -2.78 -16.20
N THR A 349 -6.47 -3.03 -17.41
CA THR A 349 -6.28 -4.40 -17.93
C THR A 349 -4.89 -4.52 -18.54
N THR A 350 -4.42 -5.74 -18.75
CA THR A 350 -3.27 -5.95 -19.65
C THR A 350 -3.66 -5.60 -21.09
N THR A 351 -2.69 -5.31 -21.95
CA THR A 351 -2.93 -5.19 -23.41
C THR A 351 -3.36 -6.53 -24.01
N ASP A 352 -4.07 -6.48 -25.14
CA ASP A 352 -4.49 -7.69 -25.86
C ASP A 352 -3.29 -8.57 -26.24
N GLY A 353 -3.40 -9.87 -25.98
CA GLY A 353 -2.35 -10.85 -26.25
C GLY A 353 -1.19 -10.86 -25.25
N ALA A 354 -1.25 -10.08 -24.17
CA ALA A 354 -0.28 -10.16 -23.09
C ALA A 354 -0.19 -11.59 -22.52
N ARG A 355 1.03 -12.04 -22.23
CA ARG A 355 1.33 -13.38 -21.71
C ARG A 355 1.94 -13.37 -20.32
N THR A 356 2.45 -12.22 -19.88
CA THR A 356 3.04 -12.02 -18.56
C THR A 356 2.16 -11.07 -17.76
N PRO A 357 2.21 -11.12 -16.41
CA PRO A 357 1.66 -10.05 -15.61
C PRO A 357 2.29 -8.72 -15.99
N ALA A 358 1.54 -7.66 -15.74
CA ALA A 358 2.02 -6.30 -15.77
C ALA A 358 1.91 -5.71 -14.38
N LEU A 359 2.88 -4.88 -14.03
CA LEU A 359 2.93 -4.13 -12.78
C LEU A 359 2.98 -2.66 -13.11
N ALA A 360 2.14 -1.86 -12.48
CA ALA A 360 2.11 -0.43 -12.72
C ALA A 360 1.72 0.35 -11.46
N ARG A 361 2.15 1.60 -11.42
CA ARG A 361 1.78 2.57 -10.39
C ARG A 361 1.01 3.72 -10.99
N TYR A 362 0.10 4.28 -10.20
CA TYR A 362 -0.83 5.32 -10.62
C TYR A 362 -0.90 6.40 -9.57
N ARG A 363 -1.01 7.65 -10.01
CA ARG A 363 -1.37 8.79 -9.19
C ARG A 363 -2.45 9.59 -9.90
N VAL A 364 -3.56 9.84 -9.22
CA VAL A 364 -4.64 10.71 -9.70
C VAL A 364 -4.68 11.92 -8.80
N THR A 365 -4.43 13.11 -9.35
CA THR A 365 -4.49 14.38 -8.63
C THR A 365 -5.65 15.23 -9.11
N SER A 366 -6.22 16.03 -8.21
CA SER A 366 -7.21 17.05 -8.54
C SER A 366 -6.62 18.44 -8.32
N GLN A 367 -6.68 19.27 -9.36
CA GLN A 367 -6.48 20.71 -9.20
C GLN A 367 -7.84 21.31 -8.87
N THR A 368 -8.08 21.54 -7.58
CA THR A 368 -9.22 22.36 -7.18
C THR A 368 -8.90 23.78 -7.60
N ALA A 369 -9.76 24.43 -8.40
CA ALA A 369 -9.53 25.76 -8.99
C ALA A 369 -9.20 26.90 -8.00
N ARG A 370 -9.16 26.61 -6.69
CA ARG A 370 -8.89 27.54 -5.61
C ARG A 370 -7.41 27.94 -5.50
N GLU A 371 -6.52 27.25 -6.20
CA GLU A 371 -5.08 27.53 -6.15
C GLU A 371 -4.50 27.69 -7.57
N ALA A 372 -5.17 28.48 -8.40
CA ALA A 372 -4.45 29.23 -9.43
C ALA A 372 -3.61 30.30 -8.71
N ALA A 373 -2.53 29.86 -8.03
CA ALA A 373 -1.49 30.75 -7.59
C ALA A 373 -1.05 31.57 -8.83
N PRO A 374 -0.86 32.90 -8.69
CA PRO A 374 -0.33 33.69 -9.79
C PRO A 374 0.93 33.00 -10.33
N PRO A 375 1.13 32.98 -11.66
CA PRO A 375 2.20 32.19 -12.30
C PRO A 375 3.49 32.39 -11.53
N ALA A 376 4.00 31.30 -10.95
CA ALA A 376 5.19 31.34 -10.12
C ALA A 376 6.28 32.07 -10.90
N VAL A 377 6.74 33.20 -10.34
CA VAL A 377 7.92 33.90 -10.84
C VAL A 377 9.02 32.84 -10.84
N ALA A 378 9.50 32.50 -12.04
CA ALA A 378 10.45 31.41 -12.25
C ALA A 378 11.57 31.50 -11.21
N ALA A 379 11.68 30.47 -10.36
CA ALA A 379 12.77 30.39 -9.42
C ALA A 379 14.09 30.50 -10.21
N PRO A 380 15.07 31.29 -9.73
CA PRO A 380 16.36 31.39 -10.39
C PRO A 380 16.92 29.98 -10.57
N ALA A 381 17.33 29.68 -11.80
CA ALA A 381 17.92 28.38 -12.14
C ALA A 381 18.99 28.03 -11.10
N PRO A 382 18.98 26.80 -10.55
CA PRO A 382 20.03 26.37 -9.65
C PRO A 382 21.38 26.60 -10.34
N PRO A 383 22.41 27.06 -9.61
CA PRO A 383 23.72 27.30 -10.19
C PRO A 383 24.18 26.04 -10.91
N ASN A 384 24.65 26.19 -12.15
CA ASN A 384 25.23 25.15 -13.02
C ASN A 384 26.53 24.55 -12.41
N GLY A 385 26.45 23.98 -11.22
CA GLY A 385 27.43 23.01 -10.75
C GLY A 385 27.10 21.71 -11.45
N ALA A 386 27.94 21.29 -12.41
CA ALA A 386 27.80 20.00 -13.06
C ALA A 386 27.66 18.92 -11.98
N ALA A 387 26.49 18.27 -11.93
CA ALA A 387 26.22 17.20 -10.99
C ALA A 387 27.27 16.10 -11.19
N ARG A 388 28.17 15.94 -10.23
CA ARG A 388 29.26 14.96 -10.32
C ARG A 388 28.68 13.57 -10.12
N ALA A 389 28.90 12.69 -11.09
CA ALA A 389 28.63 11.26 -10.92
C ALA A 389 29.73 10.62 -10.07
N VAL A 390 29.40 9.54 -9.36
CA VAL A 390 30.34 8.79 -8.54
C VAL A 390 30.32 7.31 -8.86
N ARG A 391 31.47 6.66 -8.71
CA ARG A 391 31.56 5.19 -8.73
C ARG A 391 31.49 4.69 -7.29
N ILE A 392 30.79 3.59 -7.09
CA ILE A 392 30.64 2.96 -5.78
C ILE A 392 31.13 1.51 -5.89
N GLN A 393 31.98 1.10 -4.98
CA GLN A 393 32.44 -0.29 -4.83
C GLN A 393 31.84 -0.86 -3.56
N ILE A 394 31.16 -2.01 -3.67
CA ILE A 394 30.74 -2.82 -2.54
C ILE A 394 31.95 -3.70 -2.17
N ARG A 395 32.57 -3.43 -1.01
CA ARG A 395 33.82 -4.13 -0.63
C ARG A 395 33.53 -5.38 0.17
N SER A 396 32.94 -5.21 1.34
CA SER A 396 32.68 -6.32 2.26
C SER A 396 31.50 -6.04 3.15
N ILE A 397 30.89 -7.09 3.68
CA ILE A 397 29.94 -7.03 4.79
C ILE A 397 30.44 -7.91 5.94
N VAL A 398 30.04 -7.55 7.16
CA VAL A 398 30.20 -8.39 8.37
C VAL A 398 28.84 -8.48 9.02
N ILE A 399 28.30 -9.69 9.15
CA ILE A 399 26.97 -9.96 9.70
C ILE A 399 27.13 -10.48 11.13
N HIS A 400 26.28 -10.03 12.04
CA HIS A 400 26.25 -10.54 13.40
C HIS A 400 25.78 -12.00 13.43
N PRO A 401 26.24 -12.84 14.37
CA PRO A 401 25.83 -14.24 14.45
C PRO A 401 24.35 -14.51 14.68
N GLN A 402 23.62 -13.49 15.15
CA GLN A 402 22.22 -13.58 15.52
C GLN A 402 21.45 -12.41 14.92
N ASN A 403 20.21 -12.67 14.52
CA ASN A 403 19.27 -11.65 14.11
C ASN A 403 18.79 -10.81 15.32
N THR A 404 17.92 -9.83 15.09
CA THR A 404 17.43 -8.99 16.20
C THR A 404 16.49 -9.68 17.19
N ALA A 405 16.02 -10.89 16.88
CA ALA A 405 15.29 -11.75 17.82
C ALA A 405 16.24 -12.61 18.69
N GLY A 406 17.56 -12.59 18.41
CA GLY A 406 18.54 -13.44 19.07
C GLY A 406 18.62 -14.85 18.49
N GLU A 407 17.97 -15.09 17.34
CA GLU A 407 17.94 -16.37 16.64
C GLU A 407 19.08 -16.43 15.60
N ALA A 408 19.44 -17.63 15.15
CA ALA A 408 20.33 -17.79 14.00
C ALA A 408 19.61 -17.33 12.72
N TRP A 409 20.37 -16.93 11.69
CA TRP A 409 19.79 -16.51 10.41
C TRP A 409 19.13 -17.68 9.69
N ASP A 410 19.81 -18.84 9.60
CA ASP A 410 19.15 -20.02 9.04
C ASP A 410 18.31 -20.81 10.05
N LEU A 411 17.13 -21.24 9.59
CA LEU A 411 16.18 -22.07 10.34
C LEU A 411 16.77 -23.41 10.80
N MET A 412 17.79 -23.92 10.10
CA MET A 412 18.44 -25.21 10.37
C MET A 412 19.81 -25.07 11.06
N GLY A 413 20.20 -23.86 11.45
CA GLY A 413 21.50 -23.57 12.03
C GLY A 413 22.62 -23.66 10.98
N GLY A 414 22.84 -22.55 10.29
CA GLY A 414 23.89 -22.35 9.29
C GLY A 414 24.44 -20.92 9.36
N GLU A 415 25.33 -20.61 8.42
CA GLU A 415 25.84 -19.27 8.21
C GLU A 415 25.04 -18.62 7.07
N PRO A 416 24.77 -17.31 7.11
CA PRO A 416 23.95 -16.67 6.08
C PRO A 416 24.58 -16.81 4.69
N ASP A 417 23.74 -16.78 3.67
CA ASP A 417 24.03 -16.76 2.24
C ASP A 417 23.87 -15.33 1.68
N PRO A 418 24.75 -14.36 2.01
CA PRO A 418 24.41 -12.98 1.77
C PRO A 418 24.60 -12.50 0.33
N TYR A 419 23.68 -11.62 -0.07
CA TYR A 419 23.85 -10.77 -1.23
C TYR A 419 23.37 -9.33 -0.96
N VAL A 420 23.80 -8.38 -1.80
CA VAL A 420 23.56 -6.94 -1.61
C VAL A 420 22.77 -6.38 -2.79
N VAL A 421 21.67 -5.67 -2.49
CA VAL A 421 20.87 -4.91 -3.45
C VAL A 421 21.04 -3.43 -3.20
N VAL A 422 21.32 -2.66 -4.25
CA VAL A 422 21.45 -1.21 -4.21
C VAL A 422 20.33 -0.59 -5.04
N THR A 423 19.53 0.29 -4.42
CA THR A 423 18.35 0.92 -5.03
C THR A 423 18.44 2.43 -4.91
N SER A 424 18.09 3.16 -5.97
CA SER A 424 17.90 4.61 -5.91
C SER A 424 16.62 4.92 -5.14
N VAL A 425 16.70 5.66 -4.04
CA VAL A 425 15.51 6.01 -3.23
C VAL A 425 14.59 6.94 -4.01
N ARG A 426 15.16 7.86 -4.78
CA ARG A 426 14.38 8.82 -5.57
C ARG A 426 13.70 8.19 -6.77
N GLU A 427 14.41 7.32 -7.48
CA GLU A 427 13.89 6.69 -8.70
C GLU A 427 13.10 5.41 -8.40
N GLY A 428 13.31 4.81 -7.22
CA GLY A 428 12.69 3.54 -6.82
C GLY A 428 13.22 2.33 -7.60
N ARG A 429 14.37 2.44 -8.27
CA ARG A 429 14.90 1.43 -9.18
C ARG A 429 16.16 0.75 -8.63
N GLU A 430 16.26 -0.56 -8.83
CA GLU A 430 17.50 -1.31 -8.57
C GLU A 430 18.63 -0.82 -9.50
N VAL A 431 19.73 -0.42 -8.90
CA VAL A 431 20.94 0.06 -9.55
C VAL A 431 21.94 -1.08 -9.71
N HIS A 432 22.01 -1.99 -8.73
CA HIS A 432 22.95 -3.11 -8.72
C HIS A 432 22.52 -4.21 -7.74
N ARG A 433 22.93 -5.44 -8.06
CA ARG A 433 22.85 -6.61 -7.20
C ARG A 433 24.16 -7.40 -7.28
N THR A 434 24.71 -7.78 -6.13
CA THR A 434 25.89 -8.67 -6.07
C THR A 434 25.48 -10.14 -6.23
N PRO A 435 26.40 -11.05 -6.59
CA PRO A 435 26.17 -12.47 -6.42
C PRO A 435 25.94 -12.82 -4.95
N THR A 436 25.24 -13.92 -4.71
CA THR A 436 25.15 -14.61 -3.42
C THR A 436 26.47 -15.31 -3.10
N LEU A 437 26.86 -15.31 -1.83
CA LEU A 437 27.99 -16.06 -1.32
C LEU A 437 27.51 -17.02 -0.25
N ASP A 438 27.74 -18.30 -0.45
CA ASP A 438 27.18 -19.34 0.42
C ASP A 438 27.94 -19.45 1.76
N ASP A 439 27.20 -19.60 2.86
CA ASP A 439 27.66 -19.90 4.23
C ASP A 439 28.76 -18.94 4.76
N VAL A 440 28.56 -17.61 4.65
CA VAL A 440 29.56 -16.61 5.08
C VAL A 440 29.02 -15.42 5.87
N ARG A 441 29.55 -15.22 7.09
CA ARG A 441 29.33 -13.97 7.87
C ARG A 441 30.17 -12.78 7.41
N GLU A 442 31.34 -13.04 6.84
CA GLU A 442 32.23 -12.00 6.30
C GLU A 442 32.35 -12.19 4.78
N ALA A 443 31.37 -11.66 4.06
CA ALA A 443 31.34 -11.68 2.61
C ALA A 443 32.22 -10.55 2.03
N ARG A 444 33.05 -10.89 1.04
CA ARG A 444 33.90 -9.94 0.29
C ARG A 444 33.51 -9.97 -1.18
N PHE A 445 32.92 -8.88 -1.65
CA PHE A 445 32.47 -8.74 -3.03
C PHE A 445 33.53 -8.06 -3.90
N ASP A 446 34.17 -7.01 -3.35
CA ASP A 446 35.09 -6.10 -4.06
C ASP A 446 34.59 -5.66 -5.46
N GLN A 447 33.27 -5.55 -5.61
CA GLN A 447 32.59 -5.31 -6.88
C GLN A 447 32.22 -3.84 -7.05
N TRP A 448 32.57 -3.26 -8.20
CA TRP A 448 32.08 -1.94 -8.59
C TRP A 448 30.67 -2.03 -9.16
N ILE A 449 29.81 -1.08 -8.79
CA ILE A 449 28.57 -0.85 -9.53
C ILE A 449 28.95 -0.54 -10.99
N PRO A 450 28.37 -1.23 -11.99
CA PRO A 450 28.81 -1.15 -13.38
C PRO A 450 28.76 0.27 -13.97
N THR A 451 27.79 1.08 -13.53
CA THR A 451 27.60 2.45 -14.01
C THR A 451 27.86 3.44 -12.90
N ALA A 452 28.45 4.59 -13.24
CA ALA A 452 28.56 5.68 -12.28
C ALA A 452 27.17 6.20 -11.90
N VAL A 453 26.96 6.43 -10.62
CA VAL A 453 25.72 6.90 -10.04
C VAL A 453 25.68 8.42 -10.15
N PRO A 454 24.73 9.01 -10.89
CA PRO A 454 24.59 10.45 -10.96
C PRO A 454 24.09 10.99 -9.61
N ALA A 455 24.45 12.22 -9.25
CA ALA A 455 23.97 12.84 -8.00
C ALA A 455 22.43 12.92 -7.91
N SER A 456 21.72 12.90 -9.04
CA SER A 456 20.25 12.84 -9.10
C SER A 456 19.68 11.53 -8.53
N ALA A 457 20.43 10.43 -8.61
CA ALA A 457 20.01 9.12 -8.11
C ALA A 457 20.25 8.93 -6.60
N LEU A 458 20.88 9.91 -5.93
CA LEU A 458 21.06 9.88 -4.48
C LEU A 458 19.81 10.41 -3.74
N PRO A 459 19.49 9.89 -2.54
CA PRO A 459 20.27 8.88 -1.81
C PRO A 459 20.07 7.46 -2.36
N LEU A 460 21.09 6.60 -2.19
CA LEU A 460 20.95 5.16 -2.44
C LEU A 460 20.60 4.44 -1.14
N ARG A 461 19.73 3.46 -1.25
CA ARG A 461 19.48 2.47 -0.21
C ARG A 461 20.22 1.20 -0.56
N VAL A 462 20.97 0.66 0.39
CA VAL A 462 21.66 -0.62 0.27
C VAL A 462 21.00 -1.58 1.24
N VAL A 463 20.50 -2.71 0.74
CA VAL A 463 19.85 -3.75 1.54
C VAL A 463 20.66 -5.03 1.38
N VAL A 464 20.93 -5.70 2.49
CA VAL A 464 21.59 -7.00 2.55
C VAL A 464 20.54 -8.04 2.86
N TYR A 465 20.51 -9.08 2.05
CA TYR A 465 19.59 -10.21 2.14
C TYR A 465 20.36 -11.49 2.42
N ASP A 466 19.69 -12.43 3.04
CA ASP A 466 20.05 -13.84 3.16
C ASP A 466 19.22 -14.63 2.14
N GLU A 467 19.83 -15.40 1.25
CA GLU A 467 19.11 -16.18 0.22
C GLU A 467 18.67 -17.54 0.77
N ASP A 468 17.39 -17.67 1.10
CA ASP A 468 16.80 -18.90 1.62
C ASP A 468 15.95 -19.63 0.58
N VAL A 469 15.85 -20.96 0.72
CA VAL A 469 14.94 -21.79 -0.10
C VAL A 469 13.47 -21.37 0.06
N ALA A 470 13.10 -20.87 1.24
CA ALA A 470 11.74 -20.43 1.55
C ALA A 470 11.45 -18.96 1.16
N GLY A 471 12.47 -18.21 0.76
CA GLY A 471 12.40 -16.80 0.38
C GLY A 471 13.34 -15.92 1.22
N ASP A 472 13.88 -14.88 0.58
CA ASP A 472 15.00 -14.11 1.12
C ASP A 472 14.68 -13.35 2.42
N GLU A 473 15.51 -13.52 3.44
CA GLU A 473 15.40 -12.76 4.70
C GLU A 473 16.20 -11.44 4.62
N VAL A 474 15.68 -10.35 5.16
CA VAL A 474 16.42 -9.08 5.23
C VAL A 474 17.34 -9.05 6.45
N ILE A 475 18.65 -9.11 6.22
CA ILE A 475 19.67 -8.93 7.28
C ILE A 475 19.67 -7.49 7.79
N GLY A 476 19.66 -6.51 6.88
CA GLY A 476 19.62 -5.10 7.27
C GLY A 476 19.80 -4.14 6.11
N ALA A 477 19.57 -2.86 6.39
CA ALA A 477 19.71 -1.79 5.40
C ALA A 477 20.60 -0.64 5.88
N ALA A 478 21.23 0.04 4.92
CA ALA A 478 21.99 1.26 5.08
C ALA A 478 21.66 2.27 3.97
N GLN A 479 22.04 3.53 4.16
CA GLN A 479 21.81 4.61 3.19
C GLN A 479 23.12 5.33 2.85
N ILE A 480 23.26 5.71 1.57
CA ILE A 480 24.35 6.52 1.05
C ILE A 480 23.77 7.86 0.58
N ASP A 481 24.06 8.93 1.31
CA ASP A 481 23.52 10.27 1.05
C ASP A 481 24.35 11.07 0.04
N ALA A 482 23.81 12.20 -0.41
CA ALA A 482 24.53 13.09 -1.34
C ALA A 482 25.75 13.79 -0.72
N SER A 483 25.81 13.91 0.61
CA SER A 483 26.93 14.57 1.30
C SER A 483 28.27 13.84 1.15
N VAL A 484 28.26 12.54 0.86
CA VAL A 484 29.52 11.80 0.60
C VAL A 484 30.14 12.11 -0.77
N LEU A 485 29.46 12.91 -1.62
CA LEU A 485 30.00 13.34 -2.90
C LEU A 485 30.96 14.54 -2.82
N ASP A 486 30.96 15.27 -1.69
CA ASP A 486 31.73 16.51 -1.57
C ASP A 486 33.24 16.26 -1.31
N GLY A 487 33.61 15.00 -1.03
CA GLY A 487 34.99 14.56 -0.77
C GLY A 487 35.72 13.96 -1.97
N GLY A 488 37.01 13.66 -1.78
CA GLY A 488 37.76 12.80 -2.69
C GLY A 488 37.33 11.32 -2.58
N GLU A 489 38.13 10.41 -3.12
CA GLU A 489 37.94 8.98 -2.91
C GLU A 489 37.93 8.67 -1.40
N THR A 490 36.86 8.03 -0.92
CA THR A 490 36.62 7.80 0.51
C THR A 490 36.07 6.39 0.73
N ASP A 491 36.62 5.69 1.73
CA ASP A 491 36.06 4.42 2.23
C ASP A 491 35.05 4.73 3.35
N LEU A 492 33.85 4.17 3.25
CA LEU A 492 32.76 4.35 4.20
C LEU A 492 32.45 3.03 4.91
N THR A 493 32.12 3.15 6.19
CA THR A 493 31.61 2.05 7.02
C THR A 493 30.20 2.41 7.44
N LEU A 494 29.22 1.60 7.03
CA LEU A 494 27.80 1.83 7.25
C LEU A 494 27.26 0.73 8.17
N ASP A 495 26.53 1.12 9.22
CA ASP A 495 25.83 0.16 10.06
C ASP A 495 24.64 -0.42 9.29
N LEU A 496 24.53 -1.75 9.26
CA LEU A 496 23.32 -2.43 8.81
C LEU A 496 22.34 -2.51 9.97
N ARG A 497 21.11 -2.06 9.74
CA ARG A 497 20.05 -2.06 10.76
C ARG A 497 18.83 -2.82 10.27
N SER A 498 18.21 -3.61 11.16
CA SER A 498 16.92 -4.25 10.89
C SER A 498 15.79 -3.22 10.95
N ARG A 499 14.65 -3.54 10.30
CA ARG A 499 13.42 -2.74 10.39
C ARG A 499 12.68 -3.05 11.69
N GLY A 500 11.96 -2.06 12.24
CA GLY A 500 11.02 -2.23 13.35
C GLY A 500 11.37 -1.47 14.64
N GLU A 501 10.48 -1.52 15.63
CA GLU A 501 10.62 -0.81 16.93
C GLU A 501 11.85 -1.27 17.74
N ASN A 502 12.38 -2.47 17.46
CA ASN A 502 13.59 -3.02 18.06
C ASN A 502 14.81 -2.96 17.11
N GLY A 503 14.84 -2.01 16.16
CA GLY A 503 15.88 -1.88 15.13
C GLY A 503 17.30 -1.86 15.68
N GLY A 504 17.90 -3.04 15.75
CA GLY A 504 19.26 -3.28 16.21
C GLY A 504 20.24 -3.25 15.06
N GLN A 505 21.51 -3.03 15.39
CA GLN A 505 22.59 -3.22 14.43
C GLN A 505 22.77 -4.71 14.17
N THR A 506 22.57 -5.12 12.92
CA THR A 506 22.69 -6.52 12.46
C THR A 506 24.00 -6.79 11.76
N GLY A 507 24.77 -5.74 11.44
CA GLY A 507 26.08 -5.88 10.83
C GLY A 507 26.71 -4.56 10.40
N VAL A 508 27.72 -4.67 9.55
CA VAL A 508 28.48 -3.55 9.00
C VAL A 508 28.75 -3.79 7.52
N LEU A 509 28.45 -2.80 6.69
CA LEU A 509 28.77 -2.75 5.27
C LEU A 509 29.93 -1.77 5.03
N ARG A 510 30.95 -2.21 4.29
CA ARG A 510 32.07 -1.35 3.85
C ARG A 510 31.97 -1.11 2.35
N ILE A 511 32.00 0.16 1.98
CA ILE A 511 31.96 0.60 0.58
C ILE A 511 33.08 1.61 0.29
N ARG A 512 33.43 1.75 -0.98
CA ARG A 512 34.30 2.82 -1.47
C ARG A 512 33.52 3.71 -2.42
N VAL A 513 33.62 5.03 -2.24
CA VAL A 513 33.03 6.01 -3.14
C VAL A 513 34.16 6.78 -3.82
N GLN A 514 34.14 6.84 -5.15
CA GLN A 514 35.14 7.52 -5.96
C GLN A 514 34.45 8.51 -6.92
N PRO A 515 34.74 9.82 -6.83
CA PRO A 515 34.24 10.78 -7.80
C PRO A 515 34.69 10.45 -9.22
N GLN A 516 33.76 10.47 -10.17
CA GLN A 516 34.10 10.36 -11.59
C GLN A 516 34.63 11.73 -12.05
N ARG A 517 35.91 11.77 -12.43
CA ARG A 517 36.57 12.98 -12.92
C ARG A 517 36.24 13.29 -14.36
#